data_AF-A0A1V2B8N1-F1
#
_entry.id   AF-A0A1V2B8N1-F1
#
_cell.length_a   1.000
_cell.length_b   1.000
_cell.length_c   1.000
_cell.angle_alpha   90.00
_cell.angle_beta   90.00
_cell.angle_gamma   90.00
#
_symmetry.space_group_name_H-M   'P 1'
#
loop_
_entity.id
_entity.type
_entity.pdbx_description
1 polymer ?
#
loop_
_entity_poly.entity_id
_entity_poly.type
_entity_poly.pdbx_seq_one_letter_code
_entity_poly.pdbx_strand_id
1 'polypeptide(L)'
;MRSYFCFNRILAGVVGLLLTATLFYACSKSTTDVTKTNTSDNLTITAAGDQAVATSYFDDLFVIAQEVCQDAGYTQTGRKASPTTEMTSKLGACYSYTVDNVQTDSWPKTILVSFGTGCADADGRVRVGNIQITMTGYFYYTGSTITVKPLTYTVNGKSVTGTQTITNTSSNSVYKYLSVISGGSVVLDSTTVGFGGSGTYTQTSGTATLGSVSDDIFNYVGTDSLVYATGNAAYITVADSTYLERKLSCAYIGKGKATVSYNSLTATVDYGNGVCDDSVTISVGDKVKTIALPK
;
A
#
# COMPACT_ATOMS: atom_id res chain seq x y z
N MET A 1 -45.01 -40.43 49.65
CA MET A 1 -45.40 -39.73 48.41
C MET A 1 -44.98 -38.26 48.52
N ARG A 2 -44.19 -37.81 47.53
CA ARG A 2 -43.94 -36.42 47.08
C ARG A 2 -43.64 -35.34 48.13
N SER A 3 -42.35 -35.05 48.30
CA SER A 3 -41.86 -33.74 48.73
C SER A 3 -41.78 -32.83 47.50
N TYR A 4 -42.55 -31.74 47.49
CA TYR A 4 -42.50 -30.73 46.43
C TYR A 4 -41.42 -29.70 46.77
N PHE A 5 -40.30 -29.77 46.05
CA PHE A 5 -39.25 -28.76 46.09
C PHE A 5 -39.80 -27.42 45.53
N CYS A 6 -39.78 -26.38 46.36
CA CYS A 6 -40.15 -25.00 46.01
C CYS A 6 -39.10 -24.34 45.10
N PHE A 7 -38.96 -24.81 43.86
CA PHE A 7 -38.02 -24.23 42.87
C PHE A 7 -38.48 -22.87 42.30
N ASN A 8 -39.73 -22.46 42.55
CA ASN A 8 -40.35 -21.32 41.86
C ASN A 8 -40.09 -19.96 42.52
N ARG A 9 -39.59 -19.91 43.77
CA ARG A 9 -39.34 -18.65 44.50
C ARG A 9 -37.92 -18.12 44.32
N ILE A 10 -36.97 -19.00 44.02
CA ILE A 10 -35.55 -18.63 43.81
C ILE A 10 -35.36 -18.07 42.39
N LEU A 11 -36.07 -18.60 41.38
CA LEU A 11 -35.98 -18.12 40.00
C LEU A 11 -36.55 -16.69 39.82
N ALA A 12 -37.63 -16.36 40.54
CA ALA A 12 -38.22 -15.01 40.51
C ALA A 12 -37.32 -13.95 41.17
N GLY A 13 -36.54 -14.33 42.20
CA GLY A 13 -35.59 -13.43 42.86
C GLY A 13 -34.36 -13.10 42.02
N VAL A 14 -33.87 -14.05 41.20
CA VAL A 14 -32.70 -13.86 40.34
C VAL A 14 -33.03 -13.02 39.11
N VAL A 15 -34.23 -13.15 38.53
CA VAL A 15 -34.67 -12.34 37.39
C VAL A 15 -34.94 -10.88 37.79
N GLY A 16 -35.42 -10.62 39.01
CA GLY A 16 -35.63 -9.25 39.50
C GLY A 16 -34.34 -8.47 39.78
N LEU A 17 -33.26 -9.16 40.16
CA LEU A 17 -31.96 -8.52 40.48
C LEU A 17 -31.12 -8.23 39.22
N LEU A 18 -31.33 -8.98 38.12
CA LEU A 18 -30.67 -8.77 36.83
C LEU A 18 -31.27 -7.61 36.02
N LEU A 19 -32.52 -7.20 36.32
CA LEU A 19 -33.21 -6.09 35.66
C LEU A 19 -32.90 -4.71 36.27
N THR A 20 -32.32 -4.65 37.47
CA THR A 20 -31.93 -3.38 38.12
C THR A 20 -30.48 -2.97 37.85
N ALA A 21 -29.65 -3.87 37.30
CA ALA A 21 -28.26 -3.59 36.95
C ALA A 21 -28.05 -2.96 35.55
N THR A 22 -29.10 -2.88 34.71
CA THR A 22 -29.01 -2.37 33.33
C THR A 22 -29.48 -0.92 33.15
N LEU A 23 -29.82 -0.20 34.23
CA LEU A 23 -30.42 1.14 34.16
C LEU A 23 -29.47 2.32 34.49
N PHE A 24 -28.16 2.10 34.67
CA PHE A 24 -27.22 3.18 35.03
C PHE A 24 -25.98 3.30 34.14
N TYR A 25 -26.11 3.05 32.83
CA TYR A 25 -25.19 3.61 31.83
C TYR A 25 -25.92 4.57 30.89
N ALA A 26 -26.70 5.49 31.46
CA ALA A 26 -27.08 6.71 30.77
C ALA A 26 -25.93 7.70 30.97
N CYS A 27 -25.07 7.85 29.95
CA CYS A 27 -24.14 8.96 29.86
C CYS A 27 -24.91 10.27 30.14
N SER A 28 -24.54 10.98 31.20
CA SER A 28 -24.93 12.38 31.34
C SER A 28 -24.27 13.12 30.18
N LYS A 29 -25.03 13.36 29.11
CA LYS A 29 -24.62 14.28 28.06
C LYS A 29 -24.62 15.67 28.67
N SER A 30 -23.46 16.11 29.15
CA SER A 30 -23.23 17.48 29.60
C SER A 30 -23.47 18.41 28.43
N THR A 31 -24.45 19.31 28.57
CA THR A 31 -24.90 20.26 27.55
C THR A 31 -23.95 21.44 27.31
N THR A 32 -22.65 21.20 27.48
CA THR A 32 -21.57 22.06 26.97
C THR A 32 -20.89 21.43 25.76
N ASP A 33 -21.66 20.75 24.91
CA ASP A 33 -21.25 20.50 23.53
C ASP A 33 -21.35 21.83 22.78
N VAL A 34 -20.28 22.64 22.87
CA VAL A 34 -19.93 23.49 21.74
C VAL A 34 -19.89 22.53 20.55
N THR A 35 -20.76 22.71 19.56
CA THR A 35 -20.66 21.99 18.29
C THR A 35 -19.30 22.34 17.68
N LYS A 36 -18.26 21.61 18.08
CA LYS A 36 -16.96 21.63 17.40
C LYS A 36 -17.29 21.13 16.00
N THR A 37 -17.22 22.03 15.04
CA THR A 37 -17.43 21.67 13.64
C THR A 37 -16.40 20.61 13.29
N ASN A 38 -16.84 19.38 13.00
CA ASN A 38 -15.96 18.26 12.63
C ASN A 38 -15.30 18.45 11.25
N THR A 39 -15.40 19.64 10.66
CA THR A 39 -14.93 19.98 9.32
C THR A 39 -13.43 19.74 9.16
N SER A 40 -12.60 20.24 10.10
CA SER A 40 -11.15 20.03 10.05
C SER A 40 -10.80 18.54 10.08
N ASP A 41 -11.44 17.80 10.97
CA ASP A 41 -11.14 16.39 11.20
C ASP A 41 -11.59 15.55 10.01
N ASN A 42 -12.75 15.86 9.43
CA ASN A 42 -13.24 15.22 8.21
C ASN A 42 -12.32 15.49 7.01
N LEU A 43 -11.78 16.70 6.89
CA LEU A 43 -10.80 17.03 5.85
C LEU A 43 -9.50 16.26 6.05
N THR A 44 -8.99 16.17 7.28
CA THR A 44 -7.77 15.41 7.60
C THR A 44 -7.98 13.91 7.39
N ILE A 45 -9.14 13.34 7.75
CA ILE A 45 -9.50 11.95 7.46
C ILE A 45 -9.56 11.70 5.95
N THR A 46 -10.13 12.64 5.19
CA THR A 46 -10.19 12.55 3.72
C THR A 46 -8.78 12.56 3.14
N ALA A 47 -7.94 13.50 3.57
CA ALA A 47 -6.55 13.59 3.11
C ALA A 47 -5.73 12.33 3.44
N ALA A 48 -5.96 11.72 4.59
CA ALA A 48 -5.34 10.45 4.97
C ALA A 48 -5.86 9.26 4.14
N GLY A 49 -7.12 9.29 3.70
CA GLY A 49 -7.67 8.29 2.80
C GLY A 49 -7.13 8.42 1.38
N ASP A 50 -7.11 9.65 0.86
CA ASP A 50 -6.50 10.00 -0.42
C ASP A 50 -5.02 9.58 -0.46
N GLN A 51 -4.32 9.72 0.67
CA GLN A 51 -2.94 9.29 0.85
C GLN A 51 -2.79 7.78 0.74
N ALA A 52 -3.59 7.00 1.48
CA ALA A 52 -3.52 5.55 1.43
C ALA A 52 -3.77 5.00 0.01
N VAL A 53 -4.72 5.60 -0.70
CA VAL A 53 -5.02 5.27 -2.11
C VAL A 53 -3.85 5.63 -3.03
N ALA A 54 -3.34 6.86 -2.95
CA ALA A 54 -2.23 7.30 -3.81
C ALA A 54 -0.96 6.45 -3.57
N THR A 55 -0.60 6.20 -2.31
CA THR A 55 0.52 5.32 -1.95
C THR A 55 0.31 3.91 -2.50
N SER A 56 -0.91 3.37 -2.48
CA SER A 56 -1.16 2.03 -3.04
C SER A 56 -0.82 1.93 -4.52
N TYR A 57 -1.01 2.99 -5.30
CA TYR A 57 -0.68 3.00 -6.73
C TYR A 57 0.83 3.16 -7.00
N PHE A 58 1.53 3.99 -6.23
CA PHE A 58 2.98 4.15 -6.40
C PHE A 58 3.80 3.02 -5.78
N ASP A 59 3.31 2.40 -4.71
CA ASP A 59 3.85 1.14 -4.19
C ASP A 59 3.70 0.01 -5.22
N ASP A 60 2.56 -0.04 -5.90
CA ASP A 60 2.32 -1.01 -6.98
C ASP A 60 3.32 -0.85 -8.15
N LEU A 61 3.77 0.36 -8.47
CA LEU A 61 4.83 0.57 -9.47
C LEU A 61 6.17 -0.07 -9.08
N PHE A 62 6.52 -0.09 -7.79
CA PHE A 62 7.69 -0.82 -7.31
C PHE A 62 7.52 -2.33 -7.51
N VAL A 63 6.33 -2.87 -7.23
CA VAL A 63 6.03 -4.30 -7.43
C VAL A 63 6.07 -4.67 -8.92
N ILE A 64 5.49 -3.85 -9.80
CA ILE A 64 5.58 -4.04 -11.26
C ILE A 64 7.05 -4.10 -11.69
N ALA A 65 7.90 -3.21 -11.18
CA ALA A 65 9.31 -3.20 -11.53
C ALA A 65 10.01 -4.51 -11.11
N GLN A 66 9.75 -5.01 -9.90
CA GLN A 66 10.29 -6.27 -9.41
C GLN A 66 9.86 -7.44 -10.31
N GLU A 67 8.55 -7.61 -10.53
CA GLU A 67 8.01 -8.72 -11.30
C GLU A 67 8.45 -8.68 -12.77
N VAL A 68 8.35 -7.53 -13.44
CA VAL A 68 8.73 -7.40 -14.85
C VAL A 68 10.24 -7.59 -15.03
N CYS A 69 11.08 -7.03 -14.14
CA CYS A 69 12.53 -7.21 -14.26
C CYS A 69 12.92 -8.66 -13.98
N GLN A 70 12.23 -9.35 -13.05
CA GLN A 70 12.42 -10.79 -12.84
C GLN A 70 12.02 -11.60 -14.07
N ASP A 71 10.86 -11.33 -14.66
CA ASP A 71 10.39 -12.03 -15.87
C ASP A 71 11.25 -11.72 -17.10
N ALA A 72 11.78 -10.52 -17.22
CA ALA A 72 12.75 -10.16 -18.26
C ALA A 72 14.17 -10.70 -18.01
N GLY A 73 14.48 -11.15 -16.79
CA GLY A 73 15.78 -11.73 -16.44
C GLY A 73 16.86 -10.75 -16.08
N TYR A 74 16.45 -9.62 -15.52
CA TYR A 74 17.32 -8.51 -15.15
C TYR A 74 17.40 -8.30 -13.64
N THR A 75 17.11 -9.33 -12.83
CA THR A 75 17.35 -9.31 -11.38
C THR A 75 18.83 -9.46 -11.02
N GLN A 76 19.54 -10.41 -11.64
CA GLN A 76 20.95 -10.70 -11.43
C GLN A 76 21.58 -11.40 -12.65
N THR A 77 22.91 -11.56 -12.69
CA THR A 77 23.56 -12.38 -13.72
C THR A 77 23.26 -13.88 -13.54
N GLY A 78 23.36 -14.64 -14.63
CA GLY A 78 23.25 -16.10 -14.62
C GLY A 78 22.13 -16.64 -15.50
N ARG A 79 22.13 -17.96 -15.73
CA ARG A 79 21.06 -18.63 -16.48
C ARG A 79 19.80 -18.72 -15.63
N LYS A 80 18.68 -18.29 -16.20
CA LYS A 80 17.35 -18.65 -15.70
C LYS A 80 17.17 -20.17 -15.73
N ALA A 81 16.65 -20.76 -14.66
CA ALA A 81 15.76 -21.90 -14.85
C ALA A 81 14.56 -21.37 -15.65
N SER A 82 14.13 -22.08 -16.69
CA SER A 82 12.95 -21.73 -17.49
C SER A 82 11.82 -21.30 -16.53
N PRO A 83 11.06 -20.21 -16.81
CA PRO A 83 9.96 -19.83 -15.94
C PRO A 83 9.10 -21.07 -15.77
N THR A 84 9.13 -21.65 -14.57
CA THR A 84 8.16 -22.67 -14.23
C THR A 84 6.84 -21.98 -14.47
N THR A 85 5.98 -22.60 -15.28
CA THR A 85 4.67 -22.12 -15.72
C THR A 85 3.74 -21.63 -14.60
N GLU A 86 4.18 -21.78 -13.35
CA GLU A 86 3.68 -21.22 -12.11
C GLU A 86 4.30 -19.84 -11.84
N MET A 87 4.14 -18.87 -12.74
CA MET A 87 4.31 -17.47 -12.30
C MET A 87 3.05 -17.15 -11.47
N THR A 88 3.04 -17.52 -10.20
CA THR A 88 2.06 -17.08 -9.19
C THR A 88 2.32 -15.61 -8.83
N SER A 89 2.64 -14.80 -9.84
CA SER A 89 2.93 -13.38 -9.71
C SER A 89 1.64 -12.60 -9.82
N LYS A 90 1.63 -11.43 -9.21
CA LYS A 90 0.46 -10.57 -9.13
C LYS A 90 -0.01 -10.15 -10.52
N LEU A 91 0.92 -9.82 -11.42
CA LEU A 91 0.60 -9.41 -12.78
C LEU A 91 0.14 -10.59 -13.66
N GLY A 92 0.47 -11.83 -13.31
CA GLY A 92 0.11 -13.03 -14.09
C GLY A 92 0.35 -12.87 -15.61
N ALA A 93 -0.66 -13.23 -16.41
CA ALA A 93 -0.63 -13.07 -17.87
C ALA A 93 -1.09 -11.67 -18.36
N CYS A 94 -1.25 -10.68 -17.47
CA CYS A 94 -1.87 -9.39 -17.79
C CYS A 94 -0.98 -8.37 -18.48
N TYR A 95 0.23 -8.75 -18.84
CA TYR A 95 1.13 -7.87 -19.54
C TYR A 95 1.95 -8.63 -20.58
N SER A 96 2.47 -7.87 -21.52
CA SER A 96 3.57 -8.27 -22.39
C SER A 96 4.64 -7.20 -22.33
N TYR A 97 5.86 -7.53 -22.75
CA TYR A 97 6.93 -6.54 -22.80
C TYR A 97 7.86 -6.76 -23.98
N THR A 98 8.54 -5.68 -24.36
CA THR A 98 9.67 -5.69 -25.30
C THR A 98 10.88 -5.06 -24.66
N VAL A 99 12.07 -5.53 -25.00
CA VAL A 99 13.34 -4.95 -24.54
C VAL A 99 14.10 -4.37 -25.74
N ASP A 100 14.62 -3.15 -25.61
CA ASP A 100 15.37 -2.46 -26.67
C ASP A 100 16.67 -3.18 -27.07
N ASN A 101 17.40 -3.71 -26.11
CA ASN A 101 18.68 -4.39 -26.27
C ASN A 101 18.71 -5.69 -25.47
N VAL A 102 18.71 -6.82 -26.17
CA VAL A 102 18.77 -8.17 -25.56
C VAL A 102 20.19 -8.67 -25.31
N GLN A 103 21.24 -7.91 -25.66
CA GLN A 103 22.62 -8.30 -25.39
C GLN A 103 22.86 -8.43 -23.89
N THR A 104 23.36 -9.58 -23.46
CA THR A 104 23.71 -9.85 -22.06
C THR A 104 24.76 -8.85 -21.56
N ASP A 105 24.61 -8.40 -20.31
CA ASP A 105 25.54 -7.50 -19.62
C ASP A 105 25.83 -6.16 -20.34
N SER A 106 24.93 -5.73 -21.23
CA SER A 106 24.98 -4.43 -21.91
C SER A 106 23.89 -3.52 -21.36
N TRP A 107 24.30 -2.35 -20.85
CA TRP A 107 23.47 -1.36 -20.18
C TRP A 107 23.71 0.05 -20.79
N PRO A 108 22.72 0.96 -20.76
CA PRO A 108 21.38 0.81 -20.18
C PRO A 108 20.45 -0.08 -21.01
N LYS A 109 19.33 -0.49 -20.41
CA LYS A 109 18.23 -1.20 -21.07
C LYS A 109 16.91 -0.51 -20.84
N THR A 110 16.00 -0.63 -21.79
CA THR A 110 14.62 -0.14 -21.71
C THR A 110 13.66 -1.28 -21.97
N ILE A 111 12.77 -1.54 -21.00
CA ILE A 111 11.64 -2.45 -21.11
C ILE A 111 10.39 -1.60 -21.32
N LEU A 112 9.68 -1.85 -22.42
CA LEU A 112 8.35 -1.28 -22.64
C LEU A 112 7.31 -2.35 -22.28
N VAL A 113 6.54 -2.08 -21.24
CA VAL A 113 5.48 -2.96 -20.72
C VAL A 113 4.13 -2.49 -21.25
N SER A 114 3.35 -3.43 -21.78
CA SER A 114 1.99 -3.18 -22.27
C SER A 114 0.96 -4.04 -21.56
N PHE A 115 -0.06 -3.40 -21.00
CA PHE A 115 -1.27 -4.01 -20.45
C PHE A 115 -2.42 -4.05 -21.47
N GLY A 116 -2.16 -3.68 -22.72
CA GLY A 116 -3.15 -3.65 -23.79
C GLY A 116 -4.32 -2.70 -23.49
N THR A 117 -5.53 -3.11 -23.90
CA THR A 117 -6.78 -2.35 -23.74
C THR A 117 -7.50 -2.62 -22.41
N GLY A 118 -6.91 -3.44 -21.52
CA GLY A 118 -7.53 -3.85 -20.27
C GLY A 118 -7.21 -5.29 -19.92
N CYS A 119 -6.61 -5.49 -18.75
CA CYS A 119 -6.45 -6.82 -18.17
C CYS A 119 -6.65 -6.78 -16.64
N ALA A 120 -7.47 -7.70 -16.13
CA ALA A 120 -7.68 -7.88 -14.70
C ALA A 120 -6.61 -8.85 -14.17
N ASP A 121 -5.70 -8.33 -13.34
CA ASP A 121 -4.61 -9.11 -12.76
C ASP A 121 -5.13 -10.08 -11.67
N ALA A 122 -4.22 -10.85 -11.06
CA ALA A 122 -4.60 -11.85 -10.07
C ALA A 122 -5.23 -11.24 -8.79
N ASP A 123 -5.00 -9.95 -8.53
CA ASP A 123 -5.60 -9.21 -7.42
C ASP A 123 -6.96 -8.58 -7.77
N GLY A 124 -7.35 -8.61 -9.06
CA GLY A 124 -8.55 -7.97 -9.58
C GLY A 124 -8.35 -6.54 -10.07
N ARG A 125 -7.12 -6.02 -10.09
CA ARG A 125 -6.83 -4.68 -10.66
C ARG A 125 -6.92 -4.71 -12.17
N VAL A 126 -7.73 -3.81 -12.72
CA VAL A 126 -7.86 -3.64 -14.17
C VAL A 126 -6.81 -2.64 -14.66
N ARG A 127 -5.81 -3.15 -15.36
CA ARG A 127 -4.68 -2.37 -15.88
C ARG A 127 -4.84 -2.12 -17.37
N VAL A 128 -4.53 -0.91 -17.81
CA VAL A 128 -4.60 -0.50 -19.23
C VAL A 128 -3.38 0.34 -19.57
N GLY A 129 -2.92 0.27 -20.82
CA GLY A 129 -1.89 1.17 -21.34
C GLY A 129 -0.48 0.66 -21.09
N ASN A 130 0.48 1.59 -21.03
CA ASN A 130 1.91 1.25 -21.09
C ASN A 130 2.73 1.92 -20.00
N ILE A 131 3.74 1.19 -19.53
CA ILE A 131 4.78 1.66 -18.60
C ILE A 131 6.14 1.44 -19.26
N GLN A 132 7.04 2.40 -19.13
CA GLN A 132 8.45 2.24 -19.51
C GLN A 132 9.30 2.02 -18.26
N ILE A 133 10.16 1.01 -18.28
CA ILE A 133 11.16 0.74 -17.25
C ILE A 133 12.54 0.90 -17.87
N THR A 134 13.38 1.77 -17.34
CA THR A 134 14.78 1.94 -17.79
C THR A 134 15.74 1.53 -16.68
N MET A 135 16.74 0.71 -17.02
CA MET A 135 17.66 0.10 -16.07
C MET A 135 19.12 0.42 -16.44
N THR A 136 19.93 0.77 -15.44
CA THR A 136 21.39 0.98 -15.61
C THR A 136 22.23 -0.25 -15.25
N GLY A 137 21.60 -1.29 -14.71
CA GLY A 137 22.22 -2.51 -14.23
C GLY A 137 21.16 -3.49 -13.73
N TYR A 138 21.60 -4.65 -13.25
CA TYR A 138 20.73 -5.65 -12.63
C TYR A 138 20.08 -5.14 -11.35
N PHE A 139 18.84 -5.54 -11.09
CA PHE A 139 18.03 -5.03 -9.97
C PHE A 139 18.74 -5.18 -8.61
N TYR A 140 19.35 -6.34 -8.33
CA TYR A 140 20.01 -6.62 -7.05
C TYR A 140 21.44 -6.04 -6.93
N TYR A 141 21.95 -5.38 -7.97
CA TYR A 141 23.34 -4.88 -7.96
C TYR A 141 23.38 -3.47 -7.39
N THR A 142 24.16 -3.29 -6.30
CA THR A 142 24.36 -1.98 -5.66
C THR A 142 24.76 -0.91 -6.67
N GLY A 143 24.12 0.25 -6.59
CA GLY A 143 24.31 1.39 -7.51
C GLY A 143 23.44 1.33 -8.77
N SER A 144 22.83 0.19 -9.09
CA SER A 144 21.89 0.11 -10.21
C SER A 144 20.66 0.97 -9.95
N THR A 145 20.17 1.59 -11.01
CA THR A 145 18.98 2.45 -10.98
C THR A 145 17.94 1.90 -11.94
N ILE A 146 16.71 1.77 -11.45
CA ILE A 146 15.53 1.30 -12.15
C ILE A 146 14.52 2.44 -12.14
N THR A 147 14.23 2.99 -13.32
CA THR A 147 13.32 4.12 -13.47
C THR A 147 12.02 3.64 -14.10
N VAL A 148 10.93 3.72 -13.35
CA VAL A 148 9.58 3.34 -13.76
C VAL A 148 8.82 4.59 -14.14
N LYS A 149 8.36 4.66 -15.38
CA LYS A 149 7.62 5.79 -15.94
C LYS A 149 6.32 5.31 -16.58
N PRO A 150 5.17 5.49 -15.90
CA PRO A 150 3.85 5.39 -16.52
C PRO A 150 3.76 6.31 -17.75
N LEU A 151 3.34 5.77 -18.90
CA LEU A 151 3.17 6.53 -20.15
C LEU A 151 1.68 6.81 -20.42
N THR A 152 0.93 5.75 -20.67
CA THR A 152 -0.53 5.76 -20.92
C THR A 152 -1.26 4.91 -19.87
N TYR A 153 -0.58 4.62 -18.77
CA TYR A 153 -1.01 3.63 -17.80
C TYR A 153 -2.17 4.14 -16.94
N THR A 154 -3.19 3.29 -16.82
CA THR A 154 -4.27 3.47 -15.84
C THR A 154 -4.50 2.18 -15.08
N VAL A 155 -4.90 2.31 -13.83
CA VAL A 155 -5.34 1.20 -12.98
C VAL A 155 -6.73 1.52 -12.46
N ASN A 156 -7.69 0.63 -12.68
CA ASN A 156 -9.10 0.81 -12.34
C ASN A 156 -9.70 2.10 -12.93
N GLY A 157 -9.28 2.43 -14.15
CA GLY A 157 -9.68 3.66 -14.85
C GLY A 157 -9.07 4.94 -14.28
N LYS A 158 -8.19 4.85 -13.28
CA LYS A 158 -7.48 6.00 -12.70
C LYS A 158 -6.12 6.16 -13.35
N SER A 159 -5.85 7.35 -13.87
CA SER A 159 -4.54 7.68 -14.44
C SER A 159 -3.50 7.83 -13.32
N VAL A 160 -2.34 7.22 -13.53
CA VAL A 160 -1.16 7.35 -12.67
C VAL A 160 -0.03 7.88 -13.54
N THR A 161 0.54 9.03 -13.19
CA THR A 161 1.64 9.66 -13.92
C THR A 161 2.81 9.96 -12.99
N GLY A 162 3.95 10.34 -13.58
CA GLY A 162 5.16 10.71 -12.86
C GLY A 162 6.30 9.77 -13.16
N THR A 163 7.30 9.75 -12.29
CA THR A 163 8.46 8.87 -12.41
C THR A 163 8.91 8.41 -11.04
N GLN A 164 9.00 7.09 -10.87
CA GLN A 164 9.60 6.47 -9.70
C GLN A 164 11.00 5.98 -10.07
N THR A 165 12.01 6.50 -9.38
CA THR A 165 13.40 6.09 -9.52
C THR A 165 13.80 5.25 -8.31
N ILE A 166 14.17 4.00 -8.55
CA ILE A 166 14.55 3.01 -7.55
C ILE A 166 16.06 2.79 -7.68
N THR A 167 16.82 3.22 -6.68
CA THR A 167 18.27 3.04 -6.64
C THR A 167 18.61 1.97 -5.62
N ASN A 168 19.34 0.94 -6.06
CA ASN A 168 19.84 -0.08 -5.16
C ASN A 168 20.96 0.50 -4.29
N THR A 169 20.72 0.56 -2.98
CA THR A 169 21.64 1.06 -1.94
C THR A 169 22.10 -0.05 -1.01
N SER A 170 22.02 -1.30 -1.48
CA SER A 170 22.33 -2.49 -0.70
C SER A 170 23.77 -2.48 -0.20
N SER A 171 23.95 -2.93 1.04
CA SER A 171 25.26 -3.06 1.69
C SER A 171 25.22 -4.20 2.70
N ASN A 172 26.36 -4.84 2.97
CA ASN A 172 26.50 -5.89 3.99
C ASN A 172 25.44 -7.02 3.89
N SER A 173 25.15 -7.46 2.67
CA SER A 173 24.12 -8.49 2.38
C SER A 173 22.68 -8.12 2.77
N VAL A 174 22.41 -6.85 3.07
CA VAL A 174 21.06 -6.32 3.27
C VAL A 174 20.64 -5.60 2.01
N TYR A 175 19.60 -6.12 1.35
CA TYR A 175 19.06 -5.49 0.15
C TYR A 175 18.21 -4.28 0.49
N LYS A 176 18.61 -3.12 -0.04
CA LYS A 176 17.95 -1.83 0.21
C LYS A 176 17.77 -1.07 -1.09
N TYR A 177 16.64 -0.40 -1.22
CA TYR A 177 16.24 0.34 -2.41
C TYR A 177 15.71 1.70 -2.01
N LEU A 178 16.43 2.75 -2.38
CA LEU A 178 15.94 4.12 -2.27
C LEU A 178 14.97 4.38 -3.43
N SER A 179 13.71 4.62 -3.12
CA SER A 179 12.66 4.99 -4.07
C SER A 179 12.38 6.47 -3.96
N VAL A 180 12.49 7.20 -5.07
CA VAL A 180 12.14 8.63 -5.18
C VAL A 180 11.07 8.79 -6.25
N ILE A 181 9.97 9.46 -5.91
CA ILE A 181 8.86 9.74 -6.83
C ILE A 181 8.84 11.23 -7.15
N SER A 182 8.89 11.54 -8.44
CA SER A 182 8.92 12.90 -8.97
C SER A 182 7.83 13.13 -10.00
N GLY A 183 7.22 14.32 -9.96
CA GLY A 183 6.14 14.70 -10.88
C GLY A 183 4.93 13.76 -10.84
N GLY A 184 4.71 13.07 -9.71
CA GLY A 184 3.62 12.12 -9.56
C GLY A 184 2.27 12.80 -9.62
N SER A 185 1.29 12.16 -10.24
CA SER A 185 -0.11 12.55 -10.12
C SER A 185 -1.03 11.35 -10.23
N VAL A 186 -2.10 11.38 -9.44
CA VAL A 186 -3.10 10.30 -9.36
C VAL A 186 -4.48 10.92 -9.42
N VAL A 187 -5.34 10.32 -10.25
CA VAL A 187 -6.78 10.58 -10.23
C VAL A 187 -7.42 9.75 -9.12
N LEU A 188 -8.00 10.42 -8.13
CA LEU A 188 -8.79 9.81 -7.06
C LEU A 188 -10.29 9.87 -7.43
N ASP A 189 -11.18 9.49 -6.51
CA ASP A 189 -12.63 9.53 -6.78
C ASP A 189 -13.20 10.94 -6.77
N SER A 190 -12.66 11.81 -5.91
CA SER A 190 -13.17 13.16 -5.69
C SER A 190 -12.31 14.26 -6.31
N THR A 191 -11.04 13.95 -6.64
CA THR A 191 -10.04 14.95 -7.02
C THR A 191 -8.90 14.31 -7.79
N THR A 192 -8.03 15.14 -8.36
CA THR A 192 -6.67 14.75 -8.75
C THR A 192 -5.68 15.36 -7.77
N VAL A 193 -4.66 14.60 -7.39
CA VAL A 193 -3.60 15.03 -6.48
C VAL A 193 -2.25 14.90 -7.16
N GLY A 194 -1.36 15.85 -6.90
CA GLY A 194 0.07 15.66 -7.10
C GLY A 194 0.61 14.77 -5.99
N PHE A 195 1.55 13.89 -6.33
CA PHE A 195 2.20 12.96 -5.40
C PHE A 195 3.72 13.02 -5.57
N GLY A 196 4.44 13.02 -4.47
CA GLY A 196 5.90 12.96 -4.48
C GLY A 196 6.44 12.53 -3.14
N GLY A 197 7.59 11.87 -3.13
CA GLY A 197 8.14 11.32 -1.90
C GLY A 197 9.47 10.63 -2.10
N SER A 198 10.09 10.28 -0.98
CA SER A 198 11.34 9.55 -0.92
C SER A 198 11.29 8.57 0.26
N GLY A 199 11.63 7.32 0.01
CA GLY A 199 11.67 6.30 1.06
C GLY A 199 12.56 5.13 0.68
N THR A 200 12.88 4.31 1.66
CA THR A 200 13.72 3.13 1.49
C THR A 200 12.91 1.87 1.72
N TYR A 201 12.91 0.99 0.74
CA TYR A 201 12.48 -0.40 0.90
C TYR A 201 13.68 -1.23 1.36
N THR A 202 13.54 -1.92 2.49
CA THR A 202 14.53 -2.89 2.98
C THR A 202 13.93 -4.29 2.88
N GLN A 203 14.58 -5.19 2.15
CA GLN A 203 14.10 -6.56 2.00
C GLN A 203 14.36 -7.36 3.29
N THR A 204 13.32 -8.01 3.81
CA THR A 204 13.35 -8.78 5.06
C THR A 204 13.07 -10.27 4.86
N SER A 205 12.58 -10.68 3.68
CA SER A 205 12.37 -12.08 3.27
C SER A 205 12.70 -12.28 1.79
N GLY A 206 12.93 -13.53 1.38
CA GLY A 206 13.20 -13.93 -0.02
C GLY A 206 14.64 -13.66 -0.51
N THR A 207 15.54 -13.26 0.39
CA THR A 207 16.94 -12.95 0.04
C THR A 207 17.77 -14.17 -0.40
N ALA A 208 17.27 -15.39 -0.14
CA ALA A 208 17.88 -16.64 -0.59
C ALA A 208 17.40 -17.09 -1.98
N THR A 209 16.36 -16.44 -2.51
CA THR A 209 15.56 -16.88 -3.66
C THR A 209 15.44 -15.76 -4.70
N LEU A 210 16.49 -14.96 -4.91
CA LEU A 210 16.54 -13.76 -5.78
C LEU A 210 16.06 -13.92 -7.25
N GLY A 211 15.84 -15.15 -7.70
CA GLY A 211 15.19 -15.44 -9.00
C GLY A 211 13.65 -15.48 -8.94
N SER A 212 13.07 -15.38 -7.75
CA SER A 212 11.64 -15.33 -7.43
C SER A 212 11.39 -14.12 -6.57
N VAL A 213 10.40 -13.32 -6.93
CA VAL A 213 9.94 -12.20 -6.09
C VAL A 213 8.70 -12.55 -5.27
N SER A 214 8.15 -13.76 -5.43
CA SER A 214 6.84 -14.16 -4.87
C SER A 214 6.84 -14.29 -3.34
N ASP A 215 7.98 -14.60 -2.75
CA ASP A 215 8.23 -14.76 -1.32
C ASP A 215 8.92 -13.55 -0.67
N ASP A 216 9.10 -12.47 -1.44
CA ASP A 216 9.74 -11.25 -0.97
C ASP A 216 8.83 -10.43 -0.05
N ILE A 217 9.44 -9.93 1.03
CA ILE A 217 8.83 -8.99 1.97
C ILE A 217 9.77 -7.81 2.13
N PHE A 218 9.21 -6.61 2.10
CA PHE A 218 9.94 -5.36 2.27
C PHE A 218 9.35 -4.53 3.41
N ASN A 219 10.22 -3.87 4.16
CA ASN A 219 9.85 -2.80 5.07
C ASN A 219 10.13 -1.46 4.41
N TYR A 220 9.13 -0.57 4.38
CA TYR A 220 9.24 0.77 3.84
C TYR A 220 9.25 1.81 4.95
N VAL A 221 10.18 2.77 4.86
CA VAL A 221 10.34 3.93 5.73
C VAL A 221 10.62 5.15 4.84
N GLY A 222 9.96 6.28 5.08
CA GLY A 222 10.12 7.43 4.22
C GLY A 222 9.13 8.56 4.49
N THR A 223 9.13 9.52 3.57
CA THR A 223 8.19 10.64 3.57
C THR A 223 7.60 10.82 2.19
N ASP A 224 6.34 11.25 2.15
CA ASP A 224 5.66 11.62 0.92
C ASP A 224 4.74 12.81 1.15
N SER A 225 4.17 13.33 0.07
CA SER A 225 3.27 14.47 0.10
C SER A 225 2.20 14.36 -0.98
N LEU A 226 1.01 14.83 -0.62
CA LEU A 226 -0.07 15.11 -1.55
C LEU A 226 -0.19 16.60 -1.73
N VAL A 227 -0.33 17.04 -2.98
CA VAL A 227 -0.62 18.45 -3.31
C VAL A 227 -1.95 18.51 -4.05
N TYR A 228 -2.92 19.21 -3.48
CA TYR A 228 -4.25 19.39 -4.05
C TYR A 228 -4.25 20.58 -5.01
N ALA A 229 -5.16 20.57 -6.00
CA ALA A 229 -5.33 21.69 -6.93
C ALA A 229 -5.68 23.03 -6.23
N THR A 230 -6.22 22.96 -5.00
CA THR A 230 -6.50 24.12 -4.15
C THR A 230 -5.25 24.75 -3.53
N GLY A 231 -4.08 24.11 -3.67
CA GLY A 231 -2.82 24.54 -3.06
C GLY A 231 -2.57 23.98 -1.66
N ASN A 232 -3.56 23.33 -1.04
CA ASN A 232 -3.35 22.62 0.22
C ASN A 232 -2.45 21.40 0.00
N ALA A 233 -1.75 20.97 1.06
CA ALA A 233 -0.90 19.79 1.02
C ALA A 233 -1.11 18.91 2.26
N ALA A 234 -1.01 17.59 2.05
CA ALA A 234 -0.83 16.63 3.13
C ALA A 234 0.63 16.17 3.13
N TYR A 235 1.23 16.07 4.31
CA TYR A 235 2.61 15.60 4.49
C TYR A 235 2.59 14.30 5.27
N ILE A 236 3.41 13.34 4.82
CA ILE A 236 3.36 11.98 5.32
C ILE A 236 4.72 11.60 5.87
N THR A 237 4.70 10.85 6.96
CA THR A 237 5.89 10.22 7.52
C THR A 237 5.58 8.77 7.89
N VAL A 238 6.38 7.86 7.36
CA VAL A 238 6.48 6.47 7.82
C VAL A 238 7.78 6.36 8.60
N ALA A 239 7.68 6.18 9.91
CA ALA A 239 8.83 6.06 10.80
C ALA A 239 9.36 4.62 10.84
N ASP A 240 10.63 4.46 11.23
CA ASP A 240 11.25 3.14 11.39
C ASP A 240 10.54 2.27 12.44
N SER A 241 10.02 2.87 13.52
CA SER A 241 9.27 2.15 14.55
C SER A 241 7.89 1.65 14.11
N THR A 242 7.37 2.17 13.00
CA THR A 242 6.04 1.83 12.46
C THR A 242 6.09 1.57 10.95
N TYR A 243 7.21 1.06 10.46
CA TYR A 243 7.46 0.79 9.03
C TYR A 243 6.26 0.11 8.36
N LEU A 244 6.06 0.40 7.08
CA LEU A 244 5.06 -0.30 6.28
C LEU A 244 5.64 -1.63 5.79
N GLU A 245 4.99 -2.75 6.07
CA GLU A 245 5.40 -4.07 5.59
C GLU A 245 4.65 -4.40 4.29
N ARG A 246 5.41 -4.54 3.22
CA ARG A 246 4.93 -4.88 1.88
C ARG A 246 5.36 -6.30 1.54
N LYS A 247 4.42 -7.25 1.54
CA LYS A 247 4.62 -8.58 0.96
C LYS A 247 4.27 -8.52 -0.51
N LEU A 248 5.13 -8.99 -1.40
CA LEU A 248 4.84 -8.92 -2.84
C LEU A 248 3.69 -9.84 -3.24
N SER A 249 3.44 -10.90 -2.47
CA SER A 249 2.26 -11.77 -2.59
C SER A 249 0.94 -11.16 -2.12
N CYS A 250 0.94 -10.02 -1.42
CA CYS A 250 -0.29 -9.31 -1.07
C CYS A 250 -0.66 -8.29 -2.16
N ALA A 251 -1.94 -8.02 -2.35
CA ALA A 251 -2.38 -6.94 -3.22
C ALA A 251 -1.98 -5.54 -2.70
N TYR A 252 -1.98 -5.35 -1.38
CA TYR A 252 -1.76 -4.09 -0.70
C TYR A 252 -0.69 -4.22 0.40
N ILE A 253 -0.24 -3.08 0.91
CA ILE A 253 0.53 -3.01 2.16
C ILE A 253 -0.38 -3.51 3.28
N GLY A 254 0.07 -4.51 4.05
CA GLY A 254 -0.78 -5.20 5.02
C GLY A 254 -0.42 -4.95 6.49
N LYS A 255 0.61 -4.13 6.76
CA LYS A 255 1.04 -3.81 8.14
C LYS A 255 1.81 -2.51 8.22
N GLY A 256 1.72 -1.90 9.39
CA GLY A 256 2.48 -0.68 9.73
C GLY A 256 1.58 0.53 9.82
N LYS A 257 2.19 1.68 10.14
CA LYS A 257 1.45 2.94 10.30
C LYS A 257 2.16 4.10 9.62
N ALA A 258 1.38 4.93 8.92
CA ALA A 258 1.81 6.21 8.41
C ALA A 258 1.15 7.34 9.21
N THR A 259 1.90 8.42 9.44
CA THR A 259 1.38 9.65 10.02
C THR A 259 1.13 10.65 8.90
N VAL A 260 -0.07 11.21 8.83
CA VAL A 260 -0.47 12.20 7.81
C VAL A 260 -0.82 13.51 8.48
N SER A 261 -0.03 14.55 8.24
CA SER A 261 -0.32 15.91 8.68
C SER A 261 -1.04 16.68 7.58
N TYR A 262 -2.20 17.24 7.89
CA TYR A 262 -2.99 18.07 6.98
C TYR A 262 -3.55 19.27 7.77
N ASN A 263 -3.19 20.48 7.34
CA ASN A 263 -3.36 21.71 8.10
C ASN A 263 -2.71 21.60 9.50
N SER A 264 -3.46 21.86 10.57
CA SER A 264 -2.99 21.80 11.96
C SER A 264 -3.29 20.47 12.65
N LEU A 265 -3.75 19.45 11.92
CA LEU A 265 -4.15 18.16 12.46
C LEU A 265 -3.30 17.03 11.87
N THR A 266 -3.21 15.97 12.65
CA THR A 266 -2.51 14.74 12.27
C THR A 266 -3.48 13.57 12.34
N ALA A 267 -3.47 12.77 11.27
CA ALA A 267 -4.09 11.45 11.23
C ALA A 267 -3.02 10.35 11.31
N THR A 268 -3.43 9.19 11.82
CA THR A 268 -2.70 7.93 11.65
C THR A 268 -3.46 7.08 10.64
N VAL A 269 -2.75 6.54 9.64
CA VAL A 269 -3.24 5.48 8.75
C VAL A 269 -2.60 4.18 9.21
N ASP A 270 -3.42 3.25 9.71
CA ASP A 270 -3.03 1.93 10.18
C ASP A 270 -3.37 0.87 9.13
N TYR A 271 -2.33 0.23 8.58
CA TYR A 271 -2.43 -0.81 7.55
C TYR A 271 -2.65 -2.20 8.14
N GLY A 272 -2.77 -2.32 9.46
CA GLY A 272 -3.05 -3.57 10.15
C GLY A 272 -1.80 -4.31 10.61
N ASN A 273 -1.95 -5.63 10.77
CA ASN A 273 -0.99 -6.49 11.47
C ASN A 273 -0.37 -7.59 10.59
N GLY A 274 -0.53 -7.50 9.27
CA GLY A 274 0.15 -8.35 8.28
C GLY A 274 -0.81 -9.23 7.50
N VAL A 275 -2.12 -8.98 7.61
CA VAL A 275 -3.18 -9.63 6.84
C VAL A 275 -3.21 -8.98 5.45
N CYS A 276 -3.24 -9.78 4.38
CA CYS A 276 -3.38 -9.28 3.01
C CYS A 276 -4.84 -8.90 2.74
N ASP A 277 -5.35 -7.85 3.38
CA ASP A 277 -6.67 -7.30 3.10
C ASP A 277 -6.60 -5.96 2.37
N ASP A 278 -7.76 -5.49 1.94
CA ASP A 278 -7.95 -4.26 1.18
C ASP A 278 -8.36 -3.09 2.10
N SER A 279 -8.10 -3.15 3.40
CA SER A 279 -8.63 -2.17 4.35
C SER A 279 -7.52 -1.44 5.11
N VAL A 280 -7.76 -0.15 5.39
CA VAL A 280 -6.92 0.63 6.31
C VAL A 280 -7.80 1.37 7.30
N THR A 281 -7.29 1.55 8.52
CA THR A 281 -7.98 2.28 9.58
C THR A 281 -7.32 3.64 9.79
N ILE A 282 -8.11 4.70 9.64
CA ILE A 282 -7.68 6.09 9.79
C ILE A 282 -8.18 6.62 11.12
N SER A 283 -7.30 7.23 11.92
CA SER A 283 -7.68 7.87 13.19
C SER A 283 -7.21 9.32 13.28
N VAL A 284 -8.10 10.22 13.71
CA VAL A 284 -7.81 11.63 14.04
C VAL A 284 -8.40 11.91 15.41
N GLY A 285 -7.56 12.03 16.44
CA GLY A 285 -8.03 12.15 17.83
C GLY A 285 -8.85 10.93 18.25
N ASP A 286 -10.10 11.16 18.64
CA ASP A 286 -11.08 10.14 19.03
C ASP A 286 -11.89 9.56 17.86
N LYS A 287 -11.71 10.10 16.64
CA LYS A 287 -12.44 9.68 15.45
C LYS A 287 -11.68 8.60 14.71
N VAL A 288 -12.42 7.57 14.29
CA VAL A 288 -11.88 6.43 13.54
C VAL A 288 -12.75 6.17 12.31
N LYS A 289 -12.12 5.91 11.17
CA LYS A 289 -12.78 5.53 9.91
C LYS A 289 -11.98 4.44 9.22
N THR A 290 -12.62 3.34 8.89
CA THR A 290 -12.05 2.33 7.99
C THR A 290 -12.42 2.66 6.55
N ILE A 291 -11.46 2.53 5.64
CA ILE A 291 -11.70 2.64 4.19
C ILE A 291 -11.19 1.39 3.48
N ALA A 292 -11.77 1.10 2.32
CA ALA A 292 -11.25 0.10 1.41
C ALA A 292 -10.32 0.75 0.38
N LEU A 293 -9.21 0.08 0.07
CA LEU A 293 -8.28 0.41 -1.00
C LEU A 293 -8.84 -0.07 -2.35
N PRO A 294 -8.49 0.61 -3.45
CA PRO A 294 -9.05 0.29 -4.76
C PRO A 294 -8.54 -1.06 -5.27
N LYS A 295 -9.50 -1.99 -5.45
CA LYS A 295 -9.32 -3.21 -6.25
C LYS A 295 -9.25 -2.87 -7.70
#